data_AF-A0AA42LPA8-F1
#
_entry.id   AF-A0AA42LPA8-F1
#
_cell.length_a   1.000
_cell.length_b   1.000
_cell.length_c   1.000
_cell.angle_alpha   90.00
_cell.angle_beta   90.00
_cell.angle_gamma   90.00
#
_symmetry.space_group_name_H-M   'P 1'
#
loop_
_entity.id
_entity.type
_entity.pdbx_description
1 polymer ?
#
loop_
_entity_poly.entity_id
_entity_poly.type
_entity_poly.pdbx_seq_one_letter_code
_entity_poly.pdbx_strand_id
1 'polypeptide(L)'
;MHIVWDESRHSPTAGRGRRLAAAVALCAAGLSLAGGAQAETMEERLRAQLRSTTQQLQQLQSEQAQINAAKAATQAQLDAAQKELESLRAQLAKSRGQAEKLAAQQDALTESAQAQVAASHAQLGKFKGAYDELLTLARTKETERVALARNLAQRDEEVKVCVAKNREMYAAGKEILNAYERISTGDILALKQPFAGKARVQFEEQAQAYGDKLYDAQAPQSQAPQSQAPQSQAPQSQAAATSKP
;
A
#
# COMPACT_ATOMS: atom_id res chain seq x y z
N MET A 1 -23.21 12.66 3.89
CA MET A 1 -24.44 12.71 4.71
C MET A 1 -24.23 13.77 5.78
N HIS A 2 -24.74 14.98 5.54
CA HIS A 2 -24.66 16.12 6.44
C HIS A 2 -25.98 16.19 7.22
N ILE A 3 -25.92 16.17 8.55
CA ILE A 3 -27.09 16.47 9.39
C ILE A 3 -26.91 17.89 9.89
N VAL A 4 -27.62 18.79 9.23
CA VAL A 4 -27.82 20.18 9.61
C VAL A 4 -28.75 20.19 10.81
N TRP A 5 -28.29 20.76 11.92
CA TRP A 5 -29.13 21.05 13.09
C TRP A 5 -29.65 22.49 12.96
N ASP A 6 -30.95 22.59 12.72
CA ASP A 6 -31.77 23.80 12.76
C ASP A 6 -32.45 23.85 14.13
N GLU A 7 -32.21 24.89 14.92
CA GLU A 7 -33.07 25.18 16.07
C GLU A 7 -33.19 26.68 16.30
N SER A 8 -34.07 27.26 15.51
CA SER A 8 -34.65 28.59 15.63
C SER A 8 -35.68 28.65 16.75
N ARG A 9 -35.30 29.18 17.93
CA ARG A 9 -36.25 29.56 19.00
C ARG A 9 -36.37 31.08 19.15
N HIS A 10 -37.34 31.60 18.41
CA HIS A 10 -38.41 32.51 18.81
C HIS A 10 -38.26 33.34 20.11
N SER A 11 -38.30 34.64 19.90
CA SER A 11 -38.44 35.74 20.86
C SER A 11 -39.84 35.80 21.51
N PRO A 12 -39.94 36.28 22.76
CA PRO A 12 -41.17 36.86 23.27
C PRO A 12 -41.05 38.39 23.47
N THR A 13 -41.93 39.11 22.75
CA THR A 13 -42.88 40.15 23.25
C THR A 13 -42.38 41.15 24.32
N ALA A 14 -42.29 42.43 23.98
CA ALA A 14 -43.38 43.42 23.97
C ALA A 14 -43.48 44.26 25.26
N GLY A 15 -43.42 45.58 25.07
CA GLY A 15 -44.25 46.53 25.81
C GLY A 15 -43.97 46.75 27.29
N ARG A 16 -43.00 47.63 27.62
CA ARG A 16 -43.10 48.46 28.83
C ARG A 16 -43.04 49.93 28.43
N GLY A 17 -44.24 50.51 28.33
CA GLY A 17 -44.44 51.94 28.19
C GLY A 17 -43.69 52.70 29.30
N ARG A 18 -43.19 53.91 29.05
CA ARG A 18 -43.97 55.09 28.62
C ARG A 18 -45.29 55.24 29.40
N ARG A 19 -45.26 54.97 30.71
CA ARG A 19 -46.19 55.46 31.74
C ARG A 19 -45.36 55.45 33.02
N LEU A 20 -44.72 56.55 33.42
CA LEU A 20 -45.22 57.43 34.48
C LEU A 20 -44.48 58.78 34.41
N ALA A 21 -44.75 59.53 33.34
CA ALA A 21 -44.66 60.98 33.37
C ALA A 21 -46.11 61.48 33.32
N ALA A 22 -46.45 62.44 34.17
CA ALA A 22 -47.78 63.05 34.31
C ALA A 22 -48.87 62.21 35.01
N ALA A 23 -48.78 62.14 36.34
CA ALA A 23 -49.96 62.23 37.20
C ALA A 23 -49.73 63.47 38.09
N VAL A 24 -50.17 64.65 37.62
CA VAL A 24 -51.29 65.41 38.22
C VAL A 24 -50.86 65.98 39.59
N ALA A 25 -50.34 67.20 39.74
CA ALA A 25 -50.73 68.47 39.12
C ALA A 25 -52.25 68.72 39.14
N LEU A 26 -52.89 68.46 40.28
CA LEU A 26 -54.18 69.03 40.70
C LEU A 26 -54.30 68.86 42.21
N CYS A 27 -53.98 69.93 42.95
CA CYS A 27 -54.59 70.35 44.21
C CYS A 27 -53.82 71.56 44.76
N ALA A 28 -53.76 72.63 43.94
CA ALA A 28 -53.45 73.97 44.36
C ALA A 28 -54.74 74.79 44.27
N ALA A 29 -55.65 74.61 45.24
CA ALA A 29 -56.78 75.50 45.51
C ALA A 29 -57.49 74.99 46.78
N GLY A 30 -57.06 75.49 47.93
CA GLY A 30 -57.64 75.15 49.22
C GLY A 30 -57.09 76.03 50.34
N LEU A 31 -56.86 77.31 50.04
CA LEU A 31 -56.58 78.33 51.05
C LEU A 31 -57.93 78.94 51.44
N SER A 32 -58.52 78.45 52.54
CA SER A 32 -59.57 79.19 53.25
C SER A 32 -59.35 79.03 54.75
N LEU A 33 -59.33 80.20 55.38
CA LEU A 33 -59.03 80.45 56.77
C LEU A 33 -60.01 79.71 57.68
N ALA A 34 -59.47 78.99 58.67
CA ALA A 34 -60.12 78.84 59.96
C ALA A 34 -59.03 78.96 61.03
N GLY A 35 -59.06 80.08 61.74
CA GLY A 35 -58.21 80.31 62.90
C GLY A 35 -58.47 79.28 63.99
N GLY A 36 -57.39 78.79 64.57
CA GLY A 36 -57.37 77.99 65.78
C GLY A 36 -55.95 78.01 66.35
N ALA A 37 -55.78 78.75 67.44
CA ALA A 37 -54.73 78.57 68.44
C ALA A 37 -53.26 78.46 67.97
N GLN A 38 -52.64 79.60 67.68
CA GLN A 38 -51.19 79.76 67.82
C GLN A 38 -50.84 79.82 69.33
N ALA A 39 -50.87 78.66 70.02
CA ALA A 39 -50.35 78.48 71.39
C ALA A 39 -50.21 77.01 71.85
N GLU A 40 -50.34 76.01 70.98
CA GLU A 40 -49.91 74.60 71.24
C GLU A 40 -48.79 74.13 70.28
N THR A 41 -48.11 75.08 69.63
CA THR A 41 -47.64 74.91 68.26
C THR A 41 -46.14 74.66 68.06
N MET A 42 -45.35 74.54 69.13
CA MET A 42 -43.94 74.09 69.04
C MET A 42 -43.78 72.64 69.50
N GLU A 43 -44.32 72.27 70.66
CA GLU A 43 -44.17 70.92 71.20
C GLU A 43 -44.78 69.82 70.34
N GLU A 44 -45.96 70.04 69.75
CA GLU A 44 -46.59 69.04 68.87
C GLU A 44 -45.81 68.88 67.55
N ARG A 45 -45.20 69.95 67.06
CA ARG A 45 -44.31 69.91 65.89
C ARG A 45 -42.99 69.21 66.21
N LEU A 46 -42.41 69.43 67.39
CA LEU A 46 -41.25 68.68 67.86
C LEU A 46 -41.59 67.20 68.09
N ARG A 47 -42.77 66.87 68.63
CA ARG A 47 -43.26 65.48 68.76
C ARG A 47 -43.54 64.83 67.41
N ALA A 48 -44.07 65.56 66.44
CA ALA A 48 -44.26 65.08 65.08
C ALA A 48 -42.92 64.89 64.35
N GLN A 49 -41.97 65.81 64.55
CA GLN A 49 -40.62 65.72 64.00
C GLN A 49 -39.84 64.56 64.61
N LEU A 50 -39.93 64.33 65.92
CA LEU A 50 -39.37 63.15 66.60
C LEU A 50 -39.99 61.84 66.11
N ARG A 51 -41.32 61.79 65.91
CA ARG A 51 -41.98 60.62 65.32
C ARG A 51 -41.51 60.38 63.88
N SER A 52 -41.39 61.44 63.09
CA SER A 52 -40.88 61.38 61.71
C SER A 52 -39.42 60.94 61.65
N THR A 53 -38.54 61.43 62.52
CA THR A 53 -37.13 61.01 62.56
C THR A 53 -37.00 59.57 63.06
N THR A 54 -37.84 59.16 64.01
CA THR A 54 -37.88 57.76 64.47
C THR A 54 -38.35 56.82 63.35
N GLN A 55 -39.37 57.21 62.58
CA GLN A 55 -39.81 56.46 61.40
C GLN A 55 -38.72 56.40 60.31
N GLN A 56 -38.02 57.51 60.05
CA GLN A 56 -36.89 57.54 59.10
C GLN A 56 -35.72 56.66 59.56
N LEU A 57 -35.38 56.65 60.86
CA LEU A 57 -34.36 55.76 61.39
C LEU A 57 -34.76 54.29 61.27
N GLN A 58 -36.01 53.95 61.57
CA GLN A 58 -36.52 52.60 61.40
C GLN A 58 -36.53 52.17 59.92
N GLN A 59 -36.89 53.08 59.01
CA GLN A 59 -36.84 52.84 57.58
C GLN A 59 -35.40 52.64 57.09
N LEU A 60 -34.46 53.52 57.44
CA LEU A 60 -33.04 53.40 57.09
C LEU A 60 -32.41 52.14 57.68
N GLN A 61 -32.79 51.75 58.90
CA GLN A 61 -32.33 50.49 59.50
C GLN A 61 -32.84 49.28 58.72
N SER A 62 -34.10 49.31 58.27
CA SER A 62 -34.67 48.26 57.42
C SER A 62 -34.02 48.21 56.03
N GLU A 63 -33.72 49.36 55.43
CA GLU A 63 -33.02 49.48 54.14
C GLU A 63 -31.56 49.00 54.27
N GLN A 64 -30.87 49.33 55.36
CA GLN A 64 -29.52 48.82 55.64
C GLN A 64 -29.52 47.30 55.80
N ALA A 65 -30.52 46.73 56.50
CA ALA A 65 -30.68 45.29 56.61
C ALA A 65 -30.95 44.64 55.24
N GLN A 66 -31.79 45.25 54.41
CA GLN A 66 -32.08 44.76 53.04
C GLN A 66 -30.86 44.84 52.12
N ILE A 67 -30.10 45.93 52.15
CA ILE A 67 -28.87 46.08 51.34
C ILE A 67 -27.80 45.08 51.80
N ASN A 68 -27.64 44.87 53.11
CA ASN A 68 -26.71 43.87 53.63
C ASN A 68 -27.13 42.45 53.24
N ALA A 69 -28.43 42.14 53.29
CA ALA A 69 -28.96 40.85 52.83
C ALA A 69 -28.76 40.67 51.31
N ALA A 70 -29.02 41.71 50.51
CA ALA A 70 -28.77 41.69 49.06
C ALA A 70 -27.28 41.52 48.74
N LYS A 71 -26.37 42.19 49.48
CA LYS A 71 -24.91 42.05 49.32
C LYS A 71 -24.45 40.64 49.68
N ALA A 72 -24.98 40.06 50.75
CA ALA A 72 -24.68 38.67 51.12
C ALA A 72 -25.18 37.69 50.04
N ALA A 73 -26.37 37.93 49.48
CA ALA A 73 -26.93 37.11 48.41
C ALA A 73 -26.12 37.21 47.10
N THR A 74 -25.71 38.43 46.69
CA THR A 74 -24.88 38.60 45.50
C THR A 74 -23.48 38.03 45.70
N GLN A 75 -22.90 38.17 46.89
CA GLN A 75 -21.61 37.56 47.20
C GLN A 75 -21.69 36.03 47.18
N ALA A 76 -22.75 35.44 47.74
CA ALA A 76 -22.99 34.00 47.62
C ALA A 76 -23.17 33.54 46.17
N GLN A 77 -23.83 34.33 45.31
CA GLN A 77 -23.96 34.04 43.89
C GLN A 77 -22.61 34.15 43.14
N LEU A 78 -21.77 35.13 43.47
CA LEU A 78 -20.42 35.24 42.91
C LEU A 78 -19.55 34.06 43.30
N ASP A 79 -19.59 33.65 44.58
CA ASP A 79 -18.83 32.50 45.06
C ASP A 79 -19.32 31.19 44.40
N ALA A 80 -20.64 31.05 44.19
CA ALA A 80 -21.21 29.91 43.47
C ALA A 80 -20.78 29.90 41.99
N ALA A 81 -20.89 31.04 41.29
CA ALA A 81 -20.48 31.16 39.89
C ALA A 81 -18.96 30.94 39.71
N GLN A 82 -18.12 31.40 40.65
CA GLN A 82 -16.69 31.14 40.64
C GLN A 82 -16.39 29.64 40.76
N LYS A 83 -17.06 28.93 41.69
CA LYS A 83 -16.93 27.47 41.82
C LYS A 83 -17.38 26.73 40.57
N GLU A 84 -18.46 27.16 39.93
CA GLU A 84 -18.92 26.57 38.66
C GLU A 84 -17.90 26.81 37.54
N LEU A 85 -17.33 28.01 37.42
CA LEU A 85 -16.28 28.30 36.44
C LEU A 85 -15.04 27.44 36.66
N GLU A 86 -14.61 27.25 37.90
CA GLU A 86 -13.47 26.37 38.23
C GLU A 86 -13.77 24.91 37.88
N SER A 87 -14.98 24.42 38.21
CA SER A 87 -15.42 23.07 37.85
C SER A 87 -15.47 22.87 36.34
N LEU A 88 -16.06 23.80 35.59
CA LEU A 88 -16.13 23.75 34.14
C LEU A 88 -14.74 23.83 33.51
N ARG A 89 -13.84 24.67 34.03
CA ARG A 89 -12.43 24.73 33.58
C ARG A 89 -11.71 23.41 33.83
N ALA A 90 -11.91 22.79 34.99
CA ALA A 90 -11.33 21.48 35.31
C ALA A 90 -11.86 20.38 34.38
N GLN A 91 -13.17 20.38 34.10
CA GLN A 91 -13.78 19.43 33.15
C GLN A 91 -13.26 19.63 31.72
N LEU A 92 -13.10 20.88 31.28
CA LEU A 92 -12.58 21.22 29.96
C LEU A 92 -11.09 20.83 29.83
N ALA A 93 -10.28 21.07 30.86
CA ALA A 93 -8.90 20.60 30.90
C ALA A 93 -8.83 19.07 30.83
N LYS A 94 -9.70 18.37 31.55
CA LYS A 94 -9.79 16.90 31.51
C LYS A 94 -10.21 16.38 30.14
N SER A 95 -11.22 16.99 29.51
CA SER A 95 -11.70 16.56 28.19
C SER A 95 -10.66 16.85 27.09
N ARG A 96 -9.96 17.99 27.15
CA ARG A 96 -8.81 18.28 26.27
C ARG A 96 -7.70 17.25 26.43
N GLY A 97 -7.30 16.94 27.66
CA GLY A 97 -6.28 15.92 27.90
C GLY A 97 -6.69 14.52 27.45
N GLN A 98 -7.99 14.18 27.50
CA GLN A 98 -8.50 12.93 26.92
C GLN A 98 -8.50 12.96 25.39
N ALA A 99 -8.90 14.07 24.78
CA ALA A 99 -8.89 14.25 23.33
C ALA A 99 -7.46 14.16 22.76
N GLU A 100 -6.48 14.80 23.40
CA GLU A 100 -5.07 14.72 23.02
C GLU A 100 -4.54 13.28 23.13
N LYS A 101 -4.86 12.56 24.21
CA LYS A 101 -4.48 11.14 24.34
C LYS A 101 -5.12 10.25 23.27
N LEU A 102 -6.36 10.52 22.91
CA LEU A 102 -7.06 9.75 21.88
C LEU A 102 -6.53 10.08 20.48
N ALA A 103 -6.17 11.34 20.22
CA ALA A 103 -5.50 11.75 18.99
C ALA A 103 -4.13 11.05 18.86
N ALA A 104 -3.30 11.10 19.91
CA ALA A 104 -2.00 10.42 19.91
C ALA A 104 -2.13 8.89 19.72
N GLN A 105 -3.16 8.26 20.31
CA GLN A 105 -3.43 6.84 20.08
C GLN A 105 -3.88 6.55 18.65
N GLN A 106 -4.74 7.40 18.06
CA GLN A 106 -5.15 7.26 16.67
C GLN A 106 -3.99 7.42 15.69
N ASP A 107 -3.11 8.38 15.95
CA ASP A 107 -1.92 8.60 15.13
C ASP A 107 -0.98 7.39 15.20
N ALA A 108 -0.70 6.89 16.41
CA ALA A 108 0.12 5.69 16.60
C ALA A 108 -0.51 4.44 15.96
N LEU A 109 -1.83 4.26 16.07
CA LEU A 109 -2.54 3.16 15.41
C LEU A 109 -2.46 3.29 13.88
N THR A 110 -2.64 4.48 13.35
CA THR A 110 -2.57 4.74 11.90
C THR A 110 -1.17 4.47 11.37
N GLU A 111 -0.13 4.93 12.07
CA GLU A 111 1.27 4.66 11.72
C GLU A 111 1.56 3.15 11.77
N SER A 112 1.12 2.45 12.82
CA SER A 112 1.30 1.00 12.93
C SER A 112 0.57 0.22 11.83
N ALA A 113 -0.65 0.65 11.47
CA ALA A 113 -1.43 0.05 10.40
C ALA A 113 -0.76 0.29 9.04
N GLN A 114 -0.28 1.51 8.78
CA GLN A 114 0.47 1.82 7.56
C GLN A 114 1.77 1.00 7.47
N ALA A 115 2.51 0.87 8.56
CA ALA A 115 3.71 0.05 8.62
C ALA A 115 3.40 -1.44 8.36
N GLN A 116 2.32 -1.96 8.93
CA GLN A 116 1.90 -3.35 8.69
C GLN A 116 1.44 -3.58 7.25
N VAL A 117 0.72 -2.62 6.66
CA VAL A 117 0.30 -2.66 5.25
C VAL A 117 1.53 -2.61 4.34
N ALA A 118 2.48 -1.71 4.59
CA ALA A 118 3.73 -1.62 3.83
C ALA A 118 4.56 -2.92 3.93
N ALA A 119 4.70 -3.47 5.14
CA ALA A 119 5.37 -4.75 5.36
C ALA A 119 4.67 -5.90 4.61
N SER A 120 3.34 -5.95 4.66
CA SER A 120 2.55 -6.96 3.94
C SER A 120 2.71 -6.84 2.43
N HIS A 121 2.69 -5.63 1.88
CA HIS A 121 2.94 -5.39 0.46
C HIS A 121 4.37 -5.79 0.05
N ALA A 122 5.38 -5.51 0.88
CA ALA A 122 6.74 -5.93 0.63
C ALA A 122 6.86 -7.47 0.59
N GLN A 123 6.18 -8.18 1.50
CA GLN A 123 6.14 -9.65 1.48
C GLN A 123 5.41 -10.19 0.23
N LEU A 124 4.25 -9.61 -0.12
CA LEU A 124 3.55 -9.97 -1.35
C LEU A 124 4.40 -9.75 -2.59
N GLY A 125 5.19 -8.66 -2.63
CA GLY A 125 6.15 -8.40 -3.69
C GLY A 125 7.21 -9.49 -3.79
N LYS A 126 7.79 -9.91 -2.66
CA LYS A 126 8.76 -11.02 -2.62
C LYS A 126 8.15 -12.34 -3.10
N PHE A 127 6.95 -12.68 -2.66
CA PHE A 127 6.27 -13.91 -3.10
C PHE A 127 5.96 -13.90 -4.59
N LYS A 128 5.52 -12.75 -5.14
CA LYS A 128 5.31 -12.60 -6.59
C LYS A 128 6.62 -12.75 -7.35
N GLY A 129 7.69 -12.08 -6.92
CA GLY A 129 9.02 -12.21 -7.53
C GLY A 129 9.51 -13.66 -7.53
N ALA A 130 9.46 -14.34 -6.38
CA ALA A 130 9.84 -15.74 -6.27
C ALA A 130 8.97 -16.67 -7.15
N TYR A 131 7.68 -16.38 -7.29
CA TYR A 131 6.79 -17.13 -8.17
C TYR A 131 7.13 -16.93 -9.65
N ASP A 132 7.41 -15.70 -10.07
CA ASP A 132 7.80 -15.37 -11.45
C ASP A 132 9.17 -15.98 -11.80
N GLU A 133 10.11 -15.98 -10.87
CA GLU A 133 11.40 -16.67 -10.99
C GLU A 133 11.21 -18.19 -11.16
N LEU A 134 10.37 -18.81 -10.32
CA LEU A 134 10.08 -20.23 -10.39
C LEU A 134 9.38 -20.60 -11.70
N LEU A 135 8.45 -19.77 -12.17
CA LEU A 135 7.76 -19.96 -13.45
C LEU A 135 8.74 -19.86 -14.63
N THR A 136 9.66 -18.90 -14.57
CA THR A 136 10.72 -18.75 -15.58
C THR A 136 11.64 -19.97 -15.58
N LEU A 137 12.07 -20.43 -14.41
CA LEU A 137 12.89 -21.62 -14.26
C LEU A 137 12.18 -22.87 -14.81
N ALA A 138 10.90 -23.05 -14.50
CA ALA A 138 10.11 -24.18 -14.97
C ALA A 138 10.00 -24.19 -16.51
N ARG A 139 9.77 -23.01 -17.12
CA ARG A 139 9.76 -22.87 -18.59
C ARG A 139 11.11 -23.19 -19.20
N THR A 140 12.20 -22.66 -18.65
CA THR A 140 13.56 -22.96 -19.11
C THR A 140 13.88 -24.45 -18.98
N LYS A 141 13.45 -25.10 -17.90
CA LYS A 141 13.65 -26.55 -17.75
C LYS A 141 12.86 -27.36 -18.76
N GLU A 142 11.63 -26.95 -19.09
CA GLU A 142 10.86 -27.63 -20.12
C GLU A 142 11.45 -27.42 -21.52
N THR A 143 11.95 -26.23 -21.86
CA THR A 143 12.62 -26.00 -23.14
C THR A 143 13.92 -26.81 -23.25
N GLU A 144 14.72 -26.87 -22.18
CA GLU A 144 15.90 -27.75 -22.08
C GLU A 144 15.51 -29.23 -22.28
N ARG A 145 14.45 -29.69 -21.61
CA ARG A 145 13.97 -31.08 -21.72
C ARG A 145 13.55 -31.41 -23.16
N VAL A 146 12.80 -30.53 -23.80
CA VAL A 146 12.36 -30.71 -25.20
C VAL A 146 13.56 -30.69 -26.16
N ALA A 147 14.52 -29.79 -25.96
CA ALA A 147 15.74 -29.73 -26.77
C ALA A 147 16.58 -31.02 -26.63
N LEU A 148 16.78 -31.49 -25.40
CA LEU A 148 17.49 -32.74 -25.14
C LEU A 148 16.76 -33.95 -25.73
N ALA A 149 15.44 -34.04 -25.57
CA ALA A 149 14.64 -35.11 -26.18
C ALA A 149 14.76 -35.12 -27.71
N ARG A 150 14.77 -33.94 -28.35
CA ARG A 150 14.98 -33.81 -29.80
C ARG A 150 16.38 -34.27 -30.22
N ASN A 151 17.41 -33.84 -29.48
CA ASN A 151 18.80 -34.23 -29.76
C ASN A 151 18.99 -35.74 -29.60
N LEU A 152 18.39 -36.35 -28.58
CA LEU A 152 18.41 -37.81 -28.40
C LEU A 152 17.72 -38.52 -29.56
N ALA A 153 16.52 -38.09 -29.96
CA ALA A 153 15.81 -38.68 -31.09
C ALA A 153 16.62 -38.57 -32.41
N GLN A 154 17.28 -37.43 -32.64
CA GLN A 154 18.16 -37.25 -33.80
C GLN A 154 19.37 -38.19 -33.74
N ARG A 155 20.02 -38.31 -32.58
CA ARG A 155 21.17 -39.21 -32.39
C ARG A 155 20.77 -40.68 -32.55
N ASP A 156 19.62 -41.08 -32.03
CA ASP A 156 19.10 -42.44 -32.19
C ASP A 156 18.87 -42.76 -33.67
N GLU A 157 18.34 -41.81 -34.44
CA GLU A 157 18.15 -42.00 -35.88
C GLU A 157 19.48 -42.09 -36.63
N GLU A 158 20.45 -41.24 -36.31
CA GLU A 158 21.79 -41.32 -36.89
C GLU A 158 22.50 -42.64 -36.55
N VAL A 159 22.34 -43.15 -35.33
CA VAL A 159 22.86 -44.45 -34.93
C VAL A 159 22.21 -45.56 -35.75
N LYS A 160 20.88 -45.53 -35.96
CA LYS A 160 20.20 -46.52 -36.81
C LYS A 160 20.72 -46.48 -38.24
N VAL A 161 20.85 -45.29 -38.83
CA VAL A 161 21.38 -45.12 -40.19
C VAL A 161 22.83 -45.64 -40.26
N CYS A 162 23.67 -45.30 -39.28
CA CYS A 162 25.05 -45.79 -39.21
C CYS A 162 25.11 -47.32 -39.10
N VAL A 163 24.27 -47.94 -38.28
CA VAL A 163 24.20 -49.40 -38.14
C VAL A 163 23.72 -50.05 -39.45
N ALA A 164 22.74 -49.47 -40.14
CA ALA A 164 22.28 -49.95 -41.44
C ALA A 164 23.38 -49.88 -42.50
N LYS A 165 24.05 -48.72 -42.61
CA LYS A 165 25.18 -48.50 -43.52
C LYS A 165 26.36 -49.42 -43.24
N ASN A 166 26.68 -49.63 -41.96
CA ASN A 166 27.70 -50.58 -41.55
C ASN A 166 27.36 -52.02 -42.00
N ARG A 167 26.09 -52.45 -41.86
CA ARG A 167 25.64 -53.75 -42.37
C ARG A 167 25.75 -53.85 -43.89
N GLU A 168 25.35 -52.81 -44.62
CA GLU A 168 25.49 -52.73 -46.09
C GLU A 168 26.97 -52.85 -46.52
N MET A 169 27.85 -52.12 -45.83
CA MET A 169 29.29 -52.16 -46.08
C MET A 169 29.88 -53.56 -45.81
N TYR A 170 29.47 -54.22 -44.72
CA TYR A 170 29.87 -55.60 -44.44
C TYR A 170 29.36 -56.59 -45.50
N ALA A 171 28.14 -56.41 -45.99
CA ALA A 171 27.58 -57.25 -47.05
C ALA A 171 28.36 -57.07 -48.37
N ALA A 172 28.61 -55.82 -48.78
CA ALA A 172 29.43 -55.52 -49.96
C ALA A 172 30.85 -56.10 -49.83
N GLY A 173 31.48 -55.99 -48.65
CA GLY A 173 32.78 -56.60 -48.38
C GLY A 173 32.78 -58.13 -48.54
N LYS A 174 31.72 -58.82 -48.09
CA LYS A 174 31.55 -60.26 -48.31
C LYS A 174 31.33 -60.62 -49.78
N GLU A 175 30.57 -59.80 -50.52
CA GLU A 175 30.38 -60.00 -51.96
C GLU A 175 31.71 -59.91 -52.72
N ILE A 176 32.55 -58.93 -52.39
CA ILE A 176 33.89 -58.78 -52.97
C ILE A 176 34.76 -60.01 -52.66
N LEU A 177 34.74 -60.50 -51.42
CA LEU A 177 35.51 -61.68 -51.03
C LEU A 177 35.03 -62.94 -51.76
N ASN A 178 33.71 -63.14 -51.85
CA ASN A 178 33.10 -64.24 -52.60
C ASN A 178 33.41 -64.16 -54.10
N ALA A 179 33.44 -62.95 -54.68
CA ALA A 179 33.82 -62.75 -56.07
C ALA A 179 35.29 -63.15 -56.29
N TYR A 180 36.18 -62.81 -55.36
CA TYR A 180 37.58 -63.23 -55.40
C TYR A 180 37.74 -64.75 -55.30
N GLU A 181 37.01 -65.41 -54.41
CA GLU A 181 37.02 -66.88 -54.25
C GLU A 181 36.51 -67.61 -55.51
N ARG A 182 35.58 -67.01 -56.27
CA ARG A 182 35.04 -67.60 -57.50
C ARG A 182 35.94 -67.43 -58.72
N ILE A 183 36.96 -66.56 -58.69
CA ILE A 183 37.90 -66.40 -59.80
C ILE A 183 38.75 -67.67 -59.88
N SER A 184 38.55 -68.44 -60.94
CA SER A 184 39.27 -69.70 -61.17
C SER A 184 40.63 -69.46 -61.86
N THR A 185 41.54 -70.43 -61.79
CA THR A 185 42.80 -70.40 -62.55
C THR A 185 42.59 -70.27 -64.06
N GLY A 186 41.44 -70.73 -64.58
CA GLY A 186 41.04 -70.55 -65.98
C GLY A 186 40.71 -69.10 -66.34
N ASP A 187 40.07 -68.36 -65.43
CA ASP A 187 39.76 -66.93 -65.62
C ASP A 187 41.03 -66.07 -65.63
N ILE A 188 42.02 -66.44 -64.80
CA ILE A 188 43.34 -65.79 -64.77
C ILE A 188 44.11 -66.03 -66.07
N LEU A 189 44.02 -67.23 -66.65
CA LEU A 189 44.65 -67.54 -67.95
C LEU A 189 43.98 -66.78 -69.10
N ALA A 190 42.66 -66.63 -69.07
CA ALA A 190 41.91 -65.82 -70.03
C ALA A 190 42.30 -64.33 -69.95
N LEU A 191 42.54 -63.79 -68.76
CA LEU A 191 42.95 -62.40 -68.56
C LEU A 191 44.35 -62.06 -69.13
N LYS A 192 45.24 -63.06 -69.23
CA LYS A 192 46.61 -62.91 -69.76
C LYS A 192 46.71 -63.03 -71.29
N GLN A 193 45.63 -63.38 -71.98
CA GLN A 193 45.62 -63.47 -73.45
C GLN A 193 45.57 -62.06 -74.07
N PRO A 194 46.37 -61.77 -75.11
CA PRO A 194 46.48 -60.42 -75.69
C PRO A 194 45.19 -59.88 -76.36
N PHE A 195 44.16 -60.72 -76.55
CA PHE A 195 42.86 -60.35 -77.15
C PHE A 195 41.68 -60.39 -76.15
N ALA A 196 41.93 -60.53 -74.85
CA ALA A 196 40.89 -60.66 -73.82
C ALA A 196 40.24 -59.33 -73.40
N GLY A 197 40.08 -58.38 -74.33
CA GLY A 197 39.54 -57.04 -74.04
C GLY A 197 38.16 -57.08 -73.36
N LYS A 198 37.29 -58.02 -73.75
CA LYS A 198 35.98 -58.21 -73.12
C LYS A 198 36.07 -58.63 -71.65
N ALA A 199 37.01 -59.51 -71.29
CA ALA A 199 37.19 -59.94 -69.90
C ALA A 199 37.67 -58.78 -69.03
N ARG A 200 38.61 -57.97 -69.53
CA ARG A 200 39.12 -56.77 -68.83
C ARG A 200 38.02 -55.76 -68.52
N VAL A 201 37.17 -55.44 -69.51
CA VAL A 201 36.04 -54.50 -69.30
C VAL A 201 35.06 -55.01 -68.25
N GLN A 202 34.75 -56.32 -68.23
CA GLN A 202 33.84 -56.87 -67.22
C GLN A 202 34.43 -56.82 -65.79
N PHE A 203 35.74 -57.02 -65.64
CA PHE A 203 36.38 -56.85 -64.34
C PHE A 203 36.39 -55.39 -63.88
N GLU A 204 36.59 -54.45 -64.80
CA GLU A 204 36.58 -53.02 -64.51
C GLU A 204 35.18 -52.52 -64.15
N GLU A 205 34.14 -53.00 -64.85
CA GLU A 205 32.73 -52.73 -64.53
C GLU A 205 32.33 -53.32 -63.17
N GLN A 206 32.79 -54.53 -62.83
CA GLN A 206 32.57 -55.10 -61.50
C GLN A 206 33.31 -54.33 -60.41
N ALA A 207 34.55 -53.92 -60.65
CA ALA A 207 35.30 -53.11 -59.70
C ALA A 207 34.62 -51.75 -59.44
N GLN A 208 34.10 -51.11 -60.48
CA GLN A 208 33.29 -49.89 -60.37
C GLN A 208 32.02 -50.14 -59.57
N ALA A 209 31.25 -51.19 -59.89
CA ALA A 209 30.01 -51.52 -59.17
C ALA A 209 30.25 -51.79 -57.68
N TYR A 210 31.38 -52.41 -57.30
CA TYR A 210 31.75 -52.56 -55.89
C TYR A 210 32.21 -51.26 -55.25
N GLY A 211 32.92 -50.40 -56.00
CA GLY A 211 33.28 -49.05 -55.57
C GLY A 211 32.06 -48.21 -55.23
N ASP A 212 31.05 -48.22 -56.11
CA ASP A 212 29.79 -47.51 -55.92
C ASP A 212 29.05 -48.03 -54.69
N LYS A 213 28.96 -49.36 -54.51
CA LYS A 213 28.35 -49.97 -53.31
C LYS A 213 29.05 -49.56 -52.01
N LEU A 214 30.39 -49.54 -51.98
CA LEU A 214 31.14 -49.12 -50.79
C LEU A 214 30.97 -47.62 -50.53
N TYR A 215 30.93 -46.82 -51.59
CA TYR A 215 30.72 -45.38 -51.49
C TYR A 215 29.33 -45.05 -50.95
N ASP A 216 28.29 -45.68 -51.49
CA ASP A 216 26.91 -45.51 -51.04
C ASP A 216 26.68 -46.03 -49.63
N ALA A 217 27.40 -47.08 -49.22
CA ALA A 217 27.35 -47.66 -47.88
C ALA A 217 28.17 -46.88 -46.84
N GLN A 218 28.88 -45.82 -47.24
CA GLN A 218 29.69 -45.04 -46.31
C GLN A 218 28.79 -44.32 -45.29
N ALA A 219 29.13 -44.46 -44.01
CA ALA A 219 28.39 -43.77 -42.96
C ALA A 219 28.57 -42.25 -43.10
N PRO A 220 27.50 -41.46 -42.95
CA PRO A 220 27.63 -40.01 -42.94
C PRO A 220 28.55 -39.57 -41.79
N GLN A 221 29.45 -38.63 -42.04
CA GLN A 221 30.27 -38.06 -40.98
C GLN A 221 29.34 -37.35 -39.99
N SER A 222 29.23 -37.90 -38.78
CA SER A 222 28.45 -37.27 -37.73
C SER A 222 29.10 -35.92 -37.44
N GLN A 223 28.43 -34.84 -37.82
CA GLN A 223 28.74 -33.50 -37.34
C GLN A 223 28.38 -33.48 -35.87
N ALA A 224 29.32 -33.93 -35.02
CA ALA A 224 29.23 -33.68 -33.59
C ALA A 224 29.00 -32.17 -33.44
N PRO A 225 27.95 -31.73 -32.72
CA PRO A 225 27.80 -30.31 -32.45
C PRO A 225 29.07 -29.88 -31.74
N GLN A 226 29.87 -29.04 -32.40
CA GLN A 226 31.01 -28.40 -31.77
C GLN A 226 30.48 -27.81 -30.48
N SER A 227 30.92 -28.36 -29.35
CA SER A 227 30.57 -27.85 -28.04
C SER A 227 31.18 -26.45 -27.97
N GLN A 228 30.42 -25.45 -28.39
CA GLN A 228 30.69 -24.07 -28.04
C GLN A 228 30.45 -23.98 -26.54
N ALA A 229 31.52 -24.25 -25.78
CA ALA A 229 31.58 -23.90 -24.38
C ALA A 229 31.23 -22.40 -24.29
N PRO A 230 30.32 -21.99 -23.40
CA PRO A 230 30.16 -20.59 -23.08
C PRO A 230 31.54 -20.07 -22.67
N GLN A 231 32.07 -19.11 -23.42
CA GLN A 231 33.26 -18.39 -23.00
C GLN A 231 32.92 -17.74 -21.67
N SER A 232 33.47 -18.29 -20.59
CA SER A 232 33.51 -17.66 -19.27
C SER A 232 34.23 -16.33 -19.42
N GLN A 233 33.48 -15.26 -19.67
CA GLN A 233 33.95 -13.90 -19.47
C GLN A 233 34.15 -13.74 -17.97
N ALA A 234 35.38 -13.99 -17.53
CA ALA A 234 35.83 -13.57 -16.21
C ALA A 234 35.75 -12.03 -16.15
N PRO A 235 35.11 -11.44 -15.12
CA PRO A 235 35.12 -10.01 -14.94
C PRO A 235 36.57 -9.56 -14.71
N GLN A 236 37.08 -8.74 -15.62
CA GLN A 236 38.35 -8.05 -15.43
C GLN A 236 38.22 -7.18 -14.19
N SER A 237 38.95 -7.57 -13.14
CA SER A 237 39.16 -6.79 -11.93
C SER A 237 39.77 -5.45 -12.32
N GLN A 238 38.95 -4.40 -12.37
CA GLN A 238 39.42 -3.02 -12.38
C GLN A 238 40.11 -2.77 -11.05
N ALA A 239 41.44 -2.90 -11.04
CA ALA A 239 42.28 -2.35 -10.00
C ALA A 239 42.16 -0.82 -10.07
N ALA A 240 41.24 -0.29 -9.26
CA ALA A 240 41.18 1.12 -8.95
C ALA A 240 42.50 1.50 -8.29
N ALA A 241 43.33 2.23 -9.03
CA ALA A 241 44.46 2.96 -8.46
C ALA A 241 43.91 4.01 -7.50
N THR A 242 43.83 3.67 -6.22
CA THR A 242 43.73 4.62 -5.12
C THR A 242 45.02 5.42 -5.05
N SER A 243 45.04 6.54 -5.76
CA SER A 243 45.93 7.66 -5.52
C SER A 243 45.25 8.60 -4.52
N LYS A 244 45.74 8.60 -3.27
CA LYS A 244 45.89 9.77 -2.36
C LYS A 244 46.24 9.35 -0.92
N PRO A 245 46.66 10.27 -0.02
CA PRO A 245 46.69 11.75 -0.08
C PRO A 245 48.00 12.40 -0.55
#